data_AF-A0A6H1UAF0-F1
#
_entry.id   AF-A0A6H1UAF0-F1
#
_cell.length_a   1.000
_cell.length_b   1.000
_cell.length_c   1.000
_cell.angle_alpha   90.00
_cell.angle_beta   90.00
_cell.angle_gamma   90.00
#
_symmetry.space_group_name_H-M   'P 1'
#
loop_
_entity.id
_entity.type
_entity.pdbx_description
1 polymer ?
#
loop_
_entity_poly.entity_id
_entity_poly.type
_entity_poly.pdbx_seq_one_letter_code
_entity_poly.pdbx_strand_id
1 'polypeptide(L)' 'MPVSDGIETTGLLQADSSIENVLSCIMVTAYGKENAMEAVTGVEPDFFLTKPVTPKALLHISGIGNSKAHRQP' A
#
# COMPACT_ATOMS: atom_id res chain seq x y z
N MET A 1 -2.60 -12.71 6.03
CA MET A 1 -3.89 -13.42 5.88
C MET A 1 -3.59 -14.91 5.81
N PRO A 2 -4.49 -15.83 6.18
CA PRO A 2 -4.14 -17.25 6.28
C PRO A 2 -3.93 -17.97 4.94
N VAL A 3 -4.30 -17.34 3.81
CA VAL A 3 -4.26 -17.98 2.47
C VAL A 3 -3.25 -17.31 1.51
N SER A 4 -3.00 -15.99 1.61
CA SER A 4 -2.00 -15.28 0.80
C SER A 4 -1.40 -14.08 1.57
N ASP A 5 -0.16 -13.73 1.24
CA ASP A 5 0.51 -12.55 1.79
C ASP A 5 0.01 -11.28 1.07
N GLY A 6 -0.13 -10.18 1.83
CA GLY A 6 -0.51 -8.89 1.25
C GLY A 6 0.53 -8.35 0.27
N ILE A 7 1.82 -8.66 0.46
CA ILE A 7 2.90 -8.29 -0.46
C ILE A 7 2.69 -9.00 -1.80
N GLU A 8 2.56 -10.33 -1.76
CA GLU A 8 2.34 -11.14 -2.96
C GLU A 8 1.07 -10.70 -3.72
N THR A 9 -0.03 -10.51 -2.99
CA THR A 9 -1.29 -10.05 -3.56
C THR A 9 -1.14 -8.70 -4.26
N THR A 10 -0.50 -7.72 -3.61
CA THR A 10 -0.28 -6.41 -4.23
C THR A 10 0.65 -6.50 -5.44
N GLY A 11 1.68 -7.35 -5.41
CA GLY A 11 2.55 -7.56 -6.56
C GLY A 11 1.80 -8.11 -7.78
N LEU A 12 0.90 -9.07 -7.57
CA LEU A 12 0.04 -9.59 -8.64
C LEU A 12 -0.89 -8.51 -9.20
N LEU A 13 -1.48 -7.66 -8.34
CA LEU A 13 -2.34 -6.57 -8.76
C LEU A 13 -1.58 -5.47 -9.52
N GLN A 14 -0.35 -5.15 -9.12
CA GLN A 14 0.49 -4.15 -9.81
C GLN A 14 1.02 -4.66 -11.15
N ALA A 15 1.25 -5.96 -11.29
CA ALA A 15 1.72 -6.58 -12.53
C ALA A 15 0.59 -6.81 -13.56
N ASP A 16 -0.68 -6.77 -13.13
CA ASP A 16 -1.82 -6.97 -14.02
C ASP A 16 -2.12 -5.72 -14.84
N SER A 17 -1.66 -5.73 -16.11
CA SER A 17 -1.85 -4.63 -17.06
C SER A 17 -3.30 -4.41 -17.48
N SER A 18 -4.23 -5.31 -17.13
CA SER A 18 -5.67 -5.11 -17.37
C SER A 18 -6.30 -4.14 -16.37
N ILE A 19 -5.61 -3.81 -15.28
CA ILE A 19 -6.05 -2.86 -14.27
C ILE A 19 -5.56 -1.46 -14.67
N GLU A 20 -6.44 -0.70 -15.36
CA GLU A 20 -6.11 0.63 -15.89
C GLU A 20 -5.80 1.68 -14.80
N ASN A 21 -6.33 1.50 -13.59
CA ASN A 21 -6.15 2.43 -12.49
C ASN A 21 -5.47 1.70 -11.33
N VAL A 22 -4.14 1.84 -11.25
CA VAL A 22 -3.34 1.20 -10.21
C VAL A 22 -3.88 1.60 -8.84
N LEU A 23 -4.39 0.60 -8.11
CA LEU A 23 -5.02 0.79 -6.80
C LEU A 23 -3.98 1.34 -5.80
N SER A 24 -4.33 2.40 -5.08
CA SER A 24 -3.47 2.90 -4.01
C SER A 24 -3.26 1.81 -2.95
N CYS A 25 -2.00 1.47 -2.66
CA CYS A 25 -1.65 0.43 -1.71
C CYS A 25 -1.15 1.03 -0.39
N ILE A 26 -1.84 0.72 0.71
CA ILE A 26 -1.42 1.09 2.06
C ILE A 26 -1.03 -0.19 2.81
N MET A 27 0.25 -0.32 3.15
CA MET A 27 0.76 -1.48 3.88
C MET A 27 0.66 -1.24 5.39
N VAL A 28 0.10 -2.21 6.12
CA VAL A 28 -0.06 -2.13 7.57
C VAL A 28 0.83 -3.16 8.26
N THR A 29 1.84 -2.71 8.98
CA THR A 29 2.85 -3.54 9.63
C THR A 29 2.77 -3.47 11.15
N ALA A 30 3.09 -4.57 11.84
CA ALA A 30 3.31 -4.55 13.30
C ALA A 30 4.75 -4.14 13.67
N TYR A 31 5.64 -4.15 12.69
CA TYR A 31 7.05 -3.78 12.80
C TYR A 31 7.23 -2.31 12.37
N GLY A 32 8.34 -1.68 12.75
CA GLY A 32 8.66 -0.33 12.29
C GLY A 32 8.65 -0.21 10.77
N LYS A 33 8.51 1.02 10.26
CA LYS A 33 8.45 1.30 8.82
C LYS A 33 9.66 0.74 8.07
N GLU A 34 10.85 0.89 8.63
CA GLU A 34 12.12 0.45 8.05
C GLU A 34 12.10 -1.06 7.76
N ASN A 35 11.74 -1.87 8.76
CA ASN A 35 11.64 -3.32 8.62
C ASN A 35 10.58 -3.75 7.59
N ALA A 36 9.49 -2.98 7.48
CA ALA A 36 8.46 -3.25 6.49
C ALA A 36 8.91 -2.88 5.07
N MET A 37 9.70 -1.82 4.91
CA MET A 37 10.29 -1.47 3.61
C MET A 37 11.31 -2.52 3.15
N GLU A 38 12.09 -3.09 4.07
CA GLU A 38 13.02 -4.18 3.75
C GLU A 38 12.31 -5.48 3.37
N ALA A 39 11.16 -5.76 4.00
CA ALA A 39 10.38 -6.96 3.70
C ALA A 39 9.62 -6.88 2.37
N VAL A 40 9.42 -5.67 1.83
CA VAL A 40 8.70 -5.45 0.59
C VAL A 40 9.67 -5.52 -0.58
N THR A 41 9.62 -6.62 -1.33
CA THR A 41 10.38 -6.83 -2.56
C THR A 41 9.46 -6.93 -3.76
N GLY A 42 9.66 -6.09 -4.78
CA GLY A 42 8.91 -6.15 -6.03
C GLY A 42 7.52 -5.52 -5.98
N VAL A 43 7.21 -4.77 -4.92
CA VAL A 43 5.97 -4.01 -4.75
C VAL A 43 6.33 -2.59 -4.34
N GLU A 44 5.58 -1.60 -4.82
CA GLU A 44 5.72 -0.20 -4.40
C GLU A 44 4.46 0.25 -3.64
N PRO A 45 4.41 0.14 -2.30
CA PRO A 45 3.31 0.69 -1.51
C PRO A 45 3.38 2.21 -1.48
N ASP A 46 2.25 2.88 -1.64
CA ASP A 46 2.19 4.35 -1.54
C ASP A 46 2.39 4.82 -0.09
N PHE A 47 1.93 4.04 0.87
CA PHE A 47 1.98 4.40 2.30
C PHE A 47 2.21 3.19 3.20
N PHE A 48 2.81 3.45 4.36
CA PHE A 48 2.96 2.49 5.45
C PHE A 48 2.26 3.00 6.71
N LEU A 49 1.59 2.10 7.41
CA LEU A 49 1.00 2.30 8.73
C LEU A 49 1.53 1.28 9.71
N THR A 50 1.74 1.70 10.95
CA THR A 50 2.10 0.80 12.05
C THR A 50 0.85 0.43 12.85
N LYS A 51 0.72 -0.83 13.26
CA LYS A 51 -0.34 -1.29 14.17
C LYS A 51 -0.08 -0.77 15.60
N PRO A 52 -1.14 -0.45 16.37
CA PRO A 52 -2.55 -0.47 15.97
C PRO A 52 -2.89 0.71 15.05
N VAL A 53 -3.71 0.43 14.03
CA VAL A 53 -4.16 1.48 13.10
C VAL A 53 -5.22 2.34 13.79
N THR A 54 -4.96 3.63 13.91
CA THR A 54 -5.93 4.59 14.47
C THR A 54 -6.75 5.24 13.35
N PRO A 55 -8.01 5.65 13.61
CA PRO A 55 -8.82 6.39 12.63
C PRO A 55 -8.11 7.65 12.11
N LYS A 56 -7.39 8.36 12.98
CA LYS A 56 -6.61 9.55 12.61
C LYS A 56 -5.52 9.23 11.59
N ALA A 57 -4.80 8.11 11.77
CA ALA A 57 -3.75 7.70 10.86
C ALA A 57 -4.30 7.33 9.47
N LEU A 58 -5.48 6.68 9.41
CA LEU A 58 -6.16 6.41 8.13
C LEU A 58 -6.63 7.69 7.44
N LEU A 59 -7.26 8.61 8.19
CA LEU A 59 -7.74 9.87 7.64
C LEU A 59 -6.59 10.72 7.08
N HIS A 60 -5.45 10.75 7.77
CA HIS A 60 -4.25 11.45 7.30
C HIS A 60 -3.81 10.95 5.91
N ILE A 61 -3.83 9.63 5.68
CA ILE A 61 -3.44 9.07 4.37
C ILE A 61 -4.50 9.35 3.29
N SER A 62 -5.79 9.24 3.62
CA SER A 62 -6.86 9.54 2.66
C SER A 62 -6.82 10.99 2.14
N GLY A 63 -6.34 11.93 2.96
CA GLY A 63 -6.11 13.31 2.55
C GLY A 63 -4.93 13.50 1.58
N ILE A 64 -3.96 12.60 1.60
CA ILE A 64 -2.74 12.66 0.76
C ILE A 64 -2.93 11.86 -0.54
N GLY A 65 -3.69 10.75 -0.52
CA GLY A 65 -3.91 9.86 -1.67
C GLY A 65 -4.62 10.52 -2.87
N ASN A 66 -5.33 11.63 -2.66
CA ASN A 66 -6.07 12.33 -3.72
C ASN A 66 -5.16 13.04 -4.75
N SER A 67 -3.84 13.13 -4.51
CA SER A 67 -2.89 13.77 -5.42
C SER A 67 -2.39 12.85 -6.54
N LYS A 68 -2.48 11.52 -6.40
CA LYS A 68 -2.05 10.56 -7.44
C LYS A 68 -3.12 10.34 -8.52
N ALA A 69 -4.40 10.58 -8.20
CA ALA A 69 -5.51 10.49 -9.15
C ALA A 69 -5.49 11.57 -10.26
N HIS A 70 -4.58 12.55 -10.19
CA HIS A 70 -4.49 13.66 -11.14
C HIS A 70 -3.24 13.63 -12.04
N ARG A 71 -2.48 12.53 -12.06
CA ARG A 71 -1.50 12.30 -13.14
C ARG A 71 -2.20 11.63 -14.33
N GLN A 72 -2.88 12.45 -15.12
CA GLN A 72 -3.14 12.15 -16.54
C GLN A 72 -1.84 12.38 -17.35
N PRO A 73 -1.68 11.74 -18.52
CA PRO A 73 -0.41 11.26 -19.07
C PRO A 73 0.62 12.33 -19.43
#